data_AF-A0A8H5K091-F1
#
_entry.id   AF-A0A8H5K091-F1
#
_cell.length_a   1.000
_cell.length_b   1.000
_cell.length_c   1.000
_cell.angle_alpha   90.00
_cell.angle_beta   90.00
_cell.angle_gamma   90.00
#
_symmetry.space_group_name_H-M   'P 1'
#
loop_
_entity.id
_entity.type
_entity.pdbx_description
1 polymer ?
#
loop_
_entity_poly.entity_id
_entity_poly.type
_entity_poly.pdbx_seq_one_letter_code
_entity_poly.pdbx_strand_id
1 'polypeptide(L)'
;MQSQATDLDVIGTQRILGSEGDLTLNPQPTNSPNDPLNWSPWRKYWHAFLVLFIVGLTAATSNSAGSASDALLAKGISDSTENTGAGVLFAGIGYTTLLLSPLPALYGRRSTYLLCLLSSVAGSIWFAKTSHSADAIWSQLFVGASESCAEAAAQLSLSELFYSHQRGMVLGLYILATSVGTFLGPLFAGLITDSKFGWSWIGWLAAIISVVTFVVFLFGFEETSFCRRAILE
;
A
#
# COMPACT_ATOMS: atom_id res chain seq x y z
N MET A 1 -39.87 -35.10 -18.91
CA MET A 1 -38.50 -35.65 -18.82
C MET A 1 -37.54 -34.63 -19.40
N GLN A 2 -37.00 -33.75 -18.58
CA GLN A 2 -35.69 -33.12 -18.79
C GLN A 2 -35.12 -32.85 -17.40
N SER A 3 -33.92 -33.37 -17.23
CA SER A 3 -33.31 -33.75 -15.97
C SER A 3 -33.10 -32.55 -15.05
N GLN A 4 -33.58 -32.65 -13.81
CA GLN A 4 -32.94 -32.01 -12.67
C GLN A 4 -31.49 -32.50 -12.65
N ALA A 5 -30.58 -31.71 -13.23
CA ALA A 5 -29.15 -31.92 -13.05
C ALA A 5 -28.82 -31.42 -11.65
N THR A 6 -28.63 -32.39 -10.75
CA THR A 6 -28.10 -32.27 -9.40
C THR A 6 -27.08 -31.14 -9.25
N ASP A 7 -27.38 -30.23 -8.34
CA ASP A 7 -26.49 -29.24 -7.76
C ASP A 7 -25.21 -29.93 -7.25
N LEU A 8 -24.14 -29.81 -8.03
CA LEU A 8 -22.78 -30.02 -7.56
C LEU A 8 -22.08 -28.67 -7.66
N ASP A 9 -22.29 -27.83 -6.65
CA ASP A 9 -21.38 -26.73 -6.34
C ASP A 9 -20.03 -27.36 -5.97
N VAL A 10 -19.23 -27.68 -6.99
CA VAL A 10 -17.86 -28.14 -6.81
C VAL A 10 -17.10 -26.96 -6.23
N ILE A 11 -16.67 -27.11 -4.97
CA ILE A 11 -15.92 -26.09 -4.22
C ILE A 11 -14.78 -25.55 -5.11
N GLY A 12 -14.81 -24.26 -5.40
CA GLY A 12 -13.83 -23.58 -6.26
C GLY A 12 -14.26 -23.35 -7.72
N THR A 13 -15.44 -23.81 -8.14
CA THR A 13 -15.98 -23.56 -9.48
C THR A 13 -17.09 -22.52 -9.39
N GLN A 14 -17.15 -21.55 -10.32
CA GLN A 14 -18.23 -20.55 -10.36
C GLN A 14 -18.89 -20.47 -11.73
N ARG A 15 -20.21 -20.39 -11.74
CA ARG A 15 -21.03 -20.30 -12.95
C ARG A 15 -21.06 -18.87 -13.47
N ILE A 16 -20.45 -18.64 -14.63
CA ILE A 16 -20.33 -17.32 -15.30
C ILE A 16 -21.53 -17.05 -16.25
N LEU A 17 -22.38 -18.06 -16.47
CA LEU A 17 -23.56 -18.00 -17.33
C LEU A 17 -24.83 -18.07 -16.47
N GLY A 18 -25.62 -16.99 -16.48
CA GLY A 18 -26.96 -16.96 -15.89
C GLY A 18 -27.92 -17.94 -16.56
N SER A 19 -29.09 -18.16 -15.95
CA SER A 19 -30.12 -19.08 -16.48
C SER A 19 -30.66 -18.67 -17.87
N GLU A 20 -30.44 -17.42 -18.28
CA GLU A 20 -30.91 -16.84 -19.55
C GLU A 20 -29.78 -16.60 -20.57
N GLY A 21 -28.55 -17.07 -20.30
CA GLY A 21 -27.40 -16.85 -21.19
C GLY A 21 -26.70 -15.50 -21.01
N ASP A 22 -27.09 -14.71 -20.01
CA ASP A 22 -26.41 -13.46 -19.65
C ASP A 22 -25.10 -13.72 -18.89
N LEU A 23 -24.06 -12.93 -19.17
CA LEU A 23 -22.74 -13.02 -18.56
C LEU A 23 -22.79 -12.44 -17.14
N THR A 24 -22.73 -13.30 -16.12
CA THR A 24 -22.78 -12.84 -14.73
C THR A 24 -21.45 -12.21 -14.32
N LEU A 25 -21.47 -10.89 -14.10
CA LEU A 25 -20.31 -10.17 -13.58
C LEU A 25 -19.99 -10.61 -12.14
N ASN A 26 -18.74 -10.97 -11.90
CA ASN A 26 -18.26 -11.40 -10.60
C ASN A 26 -17.34 -10.33 -9.98
N PRO A 27 -17.62 -9.82 -8.77
CA PRO A 27 -18.75 -10.16 -7.89
C PRO A 27 -20.05 -9.43 -8.30
N GLN A 28 -21.22 -10.04 -8.07
CA GLN A 28 -22.50 -9.46 -8.53
C GLN A 28 -22.76 -8.09 -7.87
N PRO A 29 -22.96 -7.00 -8.64
CA PRO A 29 -23.21 -5.68 -8.08
C PRO A 29 -24.51 -5.69 -7.26
N THR A 30 -24.47 -5.14 -6.05
CA THR A 30 -25.68 -4.97 -5.23
C THR A 30 -26.40 -3.69 -5.68
N ASN A 31 -27.72 -3.59 -5.58
CA ASN A 31 -28.47 -2.35 -5.90
C ASN A 31 -28.23 -1.19 -4.91
N SER A 32 -27.26 -1.30 -4.00
CA SER A 32 -26.94 -0.24 -3.04
C SER A 32 -26.01 0.80 -3.67
N PRO A 33 -26.30 2.11 -3.55
CA PRO A 33 -25.41 3.18 -4.01
C PRO A 33 -24.08 3.25 -3.24
N ASN A 34 -23.99 2.57 -2.09
CA ASN A 34 -22.75 2.47 -1.30
C ASN A 34 -21.84 1.33 -1.75
N ASP A 35 -22.26 0.53 -2.72
CA ASP A 35 -21.43 -0.54 -3.28
C ASP A 35 -20.27 0.06 -4.11
N PRO A 36 -18.99 -0.20 -3.75
CA PRO A 36 -17.83 0.29 -4.51
C PRO A 36 -17.84 -0.12 -5.99
N LEU A 37 -18.55 -1.21 -6.34
CA LEU A 37 -18.71 -1.61 -7.74
C LEU A 37 -19.50 -0.60 -8.56
N ASN A 38 -20.49 0.06 -7.97
CA ASN A 38 -21.43 0.98 -8.63
C ASN A 38 -20.98 2.43 -8.63
N TRP A 39 -19.81 2.73 -8.06
CA TRP A 39 -19.30 4.10 -8.03
C TRP A 39 -19.06 4.66 -9.43
N SER A 40 -19.25 5.97 -9.58
CA SER A 40 -18.95 6.66 -10.83
C SER A 40 -17.49 6.42 -11.24
N PRO A 41 -17.19 6.32 -12.55
CA PRO A 41 -15.85 5.97 -13.01
C PRO A 41 -14.80 6.94 -12.47
N TRP A 42 -15.12 8.24 -12.37
CA TRP A 42 -14.24 9.24 -11.80
C TRP A 42 -13.84 8.93 -10.34
N ARG A 43 -14.82 8.62 -9.50
CA ARG A 43 -14.61 8.26 -8.08
C ARG A 43 -13.76 7.00 -7.96
N LYS A 44 -14.06 6.00 -8.79
CA LYS A 44 -13.33 4.73 -8.86
C LYS A 44 -11.86 4.93 -9.24
N TYR A 45 -11.59 5.68 -10.31
CA TYR A 45 -10.20 5.92 -10.75
C TYR A 45 -9.43 6.82 -9.79
N TRP A 46 -10.09 7.81 -9.17
CA TRP A 46 -9.47 8.63 -8.13
C TRP A 46 -9.01 7.78 -6.93
N HIS A 47 -9.87 6.88 -6.45
CA HIS A 47 -9.52 5.95 -5.39
C HIS A 47 -8.37 5.03 -5.76
N ALA A 48 -8.42 4.42 -6.95
CA ALA A 48 -7.35 3.56 -7.44
C ALA A 48 -6.03 4.33 -7.54
N PHE A 49 -6.07 5.57 -8.05
CA PHE A 49 -4.89 6.43 -8.15
C PHE A 49 -4.26 6.72 -6.77
N LEU A 50 -5.07 7.08 -5.76
CA LEU A 50 -4.56 7.32 -4.41
C LEU A 50 -3.90 6.07 -3.82
N VAL A 51 -4.51 4.89 -4.00
CA VAL A 51 -3.94 3.62 -3.54
C VAL A 51 -2.63 3.30 -4.27
N LEU A 52 -2.56 3.50 -5.58
CA LEU A 52 -1.33 3.27 -6.34
C LEU A 52 -0.24 4.28 -5.95
N PHE A 53 -0.61 5.52 -5.65
CA PHE A 53 0.32 6.55 -5.23
C PHE A 53 0.95 6.23 -3.87
N ILE A 54 0.17 5.79 -2.88
CA ILE A 54 0.74 5.41 -1.57
C ILE A 54 1.67 4.20 -1.70
N VAL A 55 1.33 3.21 -2.55
CA VAL A 55 2.18 2.04 -2.83
C VAL A 55 3.54 2.48 -3.40
N GLY A 56 3.53 3.35 -4.41
CA GLY A 56 4.77 3.89 -4.98
C GLY A 56 5.56 4.74 -3.98
N LEU A 57 4.88 5.55 -3.16
CA LEU A 57 5.52 6.38 -2.15
C LEU A 57 6.21 5.54 -1.07
N THR A 58 5.52 4.54 -0.50
CA THR A 58 6.10 3.70 0.56
C THR A 58 7.27 2.88 0.03
N ALA A 59 7.14 2.31 -1.18
CA ALA A 59 8.22 1.60 -1.85
C ALA A 59 9.44 2.52 -2.11
N ALA A 60 9.21 3.77 -2.51
CA ALA A 60 10.30 4.75 -2.66
C ALA A 60 10.98 5.04 -1.32
N THR A 61 10.22 5.32 -0.26
CA THR A 61 10.79 5.66 1.05
C THR A 61 11.58 4.52 1.67
N SER A 62 11.13 3.28 1.54
CA SER A 62 11.81 2.09 2.09
C SER A 62 13.14 1.80 1.43
N ASN A 63 13.29 2.15 0.14
CA ASN A 63 14.50 1.87 -0.62
C ASN A 63 15.48 3.06 -0.67
N SER A 64 15.06 4.26 -0.25
CA SER A 64 15.86 5.49 -0.35
C SER A 64 17.03 5.58 0.64
N ALA A 65 17.03 4.75 1.70
CA ALA A 65 18.04 4.82 2.76
C ALA A 65 19.46 4.50 2.26
N GLY A 66 19.58 3.57 1.31
CA GLY A 66 20.86 3.17 0.71
C GLY A 66 21.55 4.26 -0.11
N SER A 67 20.84 5.33 -0.47
CA SER A 67 21.46 6.49 -1.13
C SER A 67 22.22 7.40 -0.16
N ALA A 68 22.16 7.13 1.14
CA ALA A 68 22.86 7.88 2.18
C ALA A 68 24.07 7.12 2.77
N SER A 69 24.40 5.92 2.28
CA SER A 69 25.42 5.04 2.89
C SER A 69 26.77 5.71 3.05
N ASP A 70 27.28 6.40 2.02
CA ASP A 70 28.57 7.11 2.09
C ASP A 70 28.59 8.19 3.19
N ALA A 71 27.46 8.89 3.37
CA ALA A 71 27.33 9.93 4.38
C ALA A 71 27.15 9.37 5.80
N LEU A 72 26.52 8.21 5.94
CA LEU A 72 26.40 7.47 7.19
C LEU A 72 27.75 6.87 7.61
N LEU A 73 28.53 6.36 6.65
CA LEU A 73 29.88 5.87 6.85
C LEU A 73 30.83 7.00 7.31
N ALA A 74 30.72 8.19 6.72
CA ALA A 74 31.44 9.38 7.19
C ALA A 74 31.10 9.79 8.63
N LYS A 75 29.93 9.38 9.15
CA LYS A 75 29.50 9.57 10.55
C LYS A 75 29.89 8.41 11.48
N GLY A 76 30.59 7.40 10.97
CA GLY A 76 31.02 6.23 11.74
C GLY A 76 29.96 5.12 11.85
N ILE A 77 28.91 5.16 11.03
CA ILE A 77 27.93 4.08 10.93
C ILE A 77 28.42 3.10 9.86
N SER A 78 28.73 1.87 10.28
CA SER A 78 29.24 0.82 9.38
C SER A 78 28.15 0.28 8.47
N ASP A 79 28.51 -0.13 7.25
CA ASP A 79 27.65 -0.81 6.28
C ASP A 79 26.95 -2.04 6.89
N SER A 80 27.60 -2.73 7.84
CA SER A 80 26.99 -3.85 8.57
C SER A 80 25.78 -3.43 9.41
N THR A 81 25.80 -2.23 9.97
CA THR A 81 24.69 -1.64 10.73
C THR A 81 23.56 -1.25 9.78
N GLU A 82 23.89 -0.69 8.62
CA GLU A 82 22.91 -0.33 7.60
C GLU A 82 22.20 -1.56 7.02
N ASN A 83 22.95 -2.63 6.72
CA ASN A 83 22.39 -3.91 6.30
C ASN A 83 21.49 -4.52 7.39
N THR A 84 21.83 -4.34 8.66
CA THR A 84 20.96 -4.72 9.78
C THR A 84 19.68 -3.87 9.79
N GLY A 85 19.78 -2.56 9.53
CA GLY A 85 18.63 -1.66 9.38
C GLY A 85 17.70 -2.07 8.25
N ALA A 86 18.23 -2.45 7.09
CA ALA A 86 17.45 -2.99 5.98
C ALA A 86 16.76 -4.32 6.35
N GLY A 87 17.44 -5.22 7.07
CA GLY A 87 16.83 -6.44 7.59
C GLY A 87 15.67 -6.15 8.55
N VAL A 88 15.83 -5.17 9.44
CA VAL A 88 14.79 -4.71 10.37
C VAL A 88 13.63 -4.06 9.63
N LEU A 89 13.87 -3.33 8.53
CA LEU A 89 12.83 -2.79 7.67
C LEU A 89 11.92 -3.90 7.13
N PHE A 90 12.49 -4.93 6.49
CA PHE A 90 11.70 -6.02 5.90
C PHE A 90 10.99 -6.86 6.96
N ALA A 91 11.63 -7.10 8.10
CA ALA A 91 10.97 -7.73 9.26
C ALA A 91 9.79 -6.88 9.77
N GLY A 92 9.98 -5.55 9.81
CA GLY A 92 8.97 -4.57 10.15
C GLY A 92 7.76 -4.60 9.23
N ILE A 93 7.97 -4.68 7.91
CA ILE A 93 6.91 -4.83 6.92
C ILE A 93 6.08 -6.09 7.25
N GLY A 94 6.73 -7.24 7.36
CA GLY A 94 6.05 -8.52 7.60
C GLY A 94 5.24 -8.51 8.90
N TYR A 95 5.86 -8.13 10.02
CA TYR A 95 5.21 -8.15 11.32
C TYR A 95 4.07 -7.13 11.42
N THR A 96 4.27 -5.92 10.90
CA THR A 96 3.25 -4.87 10.92
C THR A 96 2.07 -5.23 9.99
N THR A 97 2.34 -5.88 8.85
CA THR A 97 1.29 -6.36 7.94
C THR A 97 0.37 -7.37 8.64
N LEU A 98 0.94 -8.31 9.41
CA LEU A 98 0.17 -9.26 10.20
C LEU A 98 -0.68 -8.56 11.28
N LEU A 99 -0.12 -7.57 11.97
CA LEU A 99 -0.83 -6.82 13.01
C LEU A 99 -1.95 -5.92 12.46
N LEU A 100 -1.75 -5.30 11.30
CA LEU A 100 -2.73 -4.39 10.68
C LEU A 100 -3.79 -5.14 9.87
N SER A 101 -3.56 -6.41 9.49
CA SER A 101 -4.51 -7.23 8.72
C SER A 101 -5.97 -7.22 9.22
N PRO A 102 -6.27 -7.31 10.54
CA PRO A 102 -7.65 -7.24 11.03
C PRO A 102 -8.25 -5.82 11.09
N LEU A 103 -7.43 -4.76 11.06
CA LEU A 103 -7.93 -3.38 11.23
C LEU A 103 -8.90 -2.90 10.13
N PRO A 104 -8.68 -3.20 8.84
CA PRO A 104 -9.63 -2.88 7.78
C PRO A 104 -11.04 -3.40 8.04
N ALA A 105 -11.17 -4.55 8.70
CA ALA A 105 -12.46 -5.17 9.01
C ALA A 105 -13.14 -4.55 10.24
N LEU A 106 -12.36 -4.08 11.22
CA LEU A 106 -12.88 -3.54 12.49
C LEU A 106 -13.13 -2.03 12.46
N TYR A 107 -12.17 -1.26 11.95
CA TYR A 107 -12.16 0.21 12.02
C TYR A 107 -12.20 0.86 10.64
N GLY A 108 -12.45 0.06 9.60
CA GLY A 108 -12.46 0.53 8.22
C GLY A 108 -11.06 0.73 7.64
N ARG A 109 -10.98 0.70 6.31
CA ARG A 109 -9.72 0.72 5.56
C ARG A 109 -8.92 2.01 5.68
N ARG A 110 -9.63 3.13 5.83
CA ARG A 110 -9.01 4.44 5.93
C ARG A 110 -8.08 4.54 7.13
N SER A 111 -8.45 3.94 8.26
CA SER A 111 -7.64 3.94 9.48
C SER A 111 -6.25 3.32 9.26
N THR A 112 -6.18 2.19 8.52
CA THR A 112 -4.94 1.48 8.23
C THR A 112 -3.96 2.34 7.43
N TYR A 113 -4.42 3.00 6.35
CA TYR A 113 -3.55 3.89 5.57
C TYR A 113 -3.06 5.10 6.36
N LEU A 114 -3.92 5.68 7.21
CA LEU A 114 -3.53 6.82 8.05
C LEU A 114 -2.47 6.44 9.08
N LEU A 115 -2.59 5.27 9.72
CA LEU A 115 -1.60 4.77 10.67
C LEU A 115 -0.23 4.54 10.00
N CYS A 116 -0.24 3.96 8.80
CA CYS A 116 0.98 3.74 8.03
C CYS A 116 1.61 5.06 7.55
N LEU A 117 0.82 6.04 7.13
CA LEU A 117 1.37 7.36 6.79
C LEU A 117 1.96 8.07 8.01
N LEU A 118 1.34 7.95 9.18
CA LEU A 118 1.91 8.47 10.43
C LEU A 118 3.23 7.77 10.79
N SER A 119 3.33 6.46 10.62
CA SER A 119 4.59 5.74 10.84
C SER A 119 5.65 6.12 9.81
N SER A 120 5.27 6.37 8.55
CA SER A 120 6.17 6.89 7.50
C SER A 120 6.76 8.23 7.89
N VAL A 121 5.94 9.17 8.37
CA VAL A 121 6.38 10.50 8.82
C VAL A 121 7.32 10.37 10.02
N ALA A 122 6.96 9.56 11.02
CA ALA A 122 7.80 9.34 12.20
C ALA A 122 9.15 8.72 11.84
N GLY A 123 9.16 7.68 11.00
CA GLY A 123 10.38 7.01 10.54
C GLY A 123 11.27 7.92 9.70
N SER A 124 10.68 8.70 8.79
CA SER A 124 11.42 9.62 7.92
C SER A 124 12.05 10.78 8.70
N ILE A 125 11.35 11.35 9.67
CA ILE A 125 11.90 12.40 10.56
C ILE A 125 13.00 11.83 11.45
N TRP A 126 12.82 10.62 11.98
CA TRP A 126 13.85 9.94 12.77
C TRP A 126 15.10 9.72 11.92
N PHE A 127 14.96 9.18 10.71
CA PHE A 127 16.06 8.97 9.78
C PHE A 127 16.81 10.26 9.47
N ALA A 128 16.11 11.37 9.25
CA ALA A 128 16.73 12.67 8.98
C ALA A 128 17.57 13.20 10.16
N LYS A 129 17.26 12.79 11.39
CA LYS A 129 17.95 13.22 12.63
C LYS A 129 18.94 12.17 13.16
N THR A 130 19.13 11.07 12.45
CA THR A 130 20.00 9.97 12.84
C THR A 130 21.41 10.45 13.17
N SER A 131 21.85 10.15 14.39
CA SER A 131 23.18 10.47 14.91
C SER A 131 23.90 9.24 15.46
N HIS A 132 23.13 8.24 15.91
CA HIS A 132 23.68 6.97 16.40
C HIS A 132 23.34 5.80 15.46
N SER A 133 24.16 4.76 15.53
CA SER A 133 23.94 3.50 14.80
C SER A 133 22.60 2.83 15.15
N ALA A 134 22.17 2.91 16.41
CA ALA A 134 20.86 2.41 16.82
C ALA A 134 19.71 3.19 16.17
N ASP A 135 19.83 4.51 16.03
CA ASP A 135 18.80 5.35 15.38
C ASP A 135 18.60 4.93 13.93
N ALA A 136 19.70 4.64 13.21
CA ALA A 136 19.67 4.20 11.82
C ALA A 136 18.91 2.87 11.65
N ILE A 137 18.96 1.97 12.64
CA ILE A 137 18.24 0.69 12.61
C ILE A 137 16.77 0.90 12.97
N TRP A 138 16.49 1.59 14.07
CA TRP A 138 15.11 1.73 14.56
C TRP A 138 14.28 2.65 13.68
N SER A 139 14.86 3.67 13.03
CA SER A 139 14.13 4.49 12.05
C SER A 139 13.58 3.64 10.91
N GLN A 140 14.35 2.64 10.46
CA GLN A 140 13.98 1.74 9.36
C GLN A 140 12.81 0.83 9.74
N LEU A 141 12.63 0.49 11.02
CA LEU A 141 11.45 -0.23 11.49
C LEU A 141 10.16 0.56 11.25
N PHE A 142 10.17 1.87 11.52
CA PHE A 142 9.00 2.73 11.32
C PHE A 142 8.70 2.98 9.84
N VAL A 143 9.75 3.10 9.02
CA VAL A 143 9.62 3.17 7.55
C VAL A 143 9.03 1.87 7.01
N GLY A 144 9.56 0.71 7.41
CA GLY A 144 9.00 -0.60 7.03
C GLY A 144 7.56 -0.82 7.51
N ALA A 145 7.24 -0.36 8.73
CA ALA A 145 5.86 -0.38 9.23
C ALA A 145 4.91 0.43 8.35
N SER A 146 5.38 1.48 7.67
CA SER A 146 4.53 2.25 6.75
C SER A 146 4.22 1.52 5.45
N GLU A 147 5.14 0.70 4.94
CA GLU A 147 4.94 -0.06 3.70
C GLU A 147 3.96 -1.24 3.87
N SER A 148 3.68 -1.65 5.11
CA SER A 148 2.70 -2.71 5.38
C SER A 148 1.29 -2.44 4.84
N CYS A 149 0.84 -1.18 4.72
CA CYS A 149 -0.45 -0.88 4.08
C CYS A 149 -0.44 -1.15 2.58
N ALA A 150 0.71 -1.01 1.92
CA ALA A 150 0.86 -1.30 0.51
C ALA A 150 0.73 -2.81 0.26
N GLU A 151 1.28 -3.64 1.13
CA GLU A 151 1.28 -5.10 0.95
C GLU A 151 -0.10 -5.74 1.12
N ALA A 152 -0.83 -5.43 2.21
CA ALA A 152 -2.13 -6.05 2.46
C ALA A 152 -3.33 -5.19 2.01
N ALA A 153 -3.36 -3.93 2.44
CA ALA A 153 -4.57 -3.11 2.30
C ALA A 153 -4.79 -2.63 0.86
N ALA A 154 -3.71 -2.32 0.12
CA ALA A 154 -3.80 -1.84 -1.25
C ALA A 154 -4.38 -2.88 -2.21
N GLN A 155 -3.84 -4.11 -2.17
CA GLN A 155 -4.32 -5.21 -3.02
C GLN A 155 -5.79 -5.53 -2.73
N LEU A 156 -6.18 -5.57 -1.45
CA LEU A 156 -7.56 -5.79 -1.06
C LEU A 156 -8.48 -4.66 -1.58
N SER A 157 -8.08 -3.40 -1.37
CA SER A 157 -8.85 -2.23 -1.82
C SER A 157 -9.05 -2.20 -3.33
N LEU A 158 -8.01 -2.55 -4.10
CA LEU A 158 -8.07 -2.62 -5.55
C LEU A 158 -8.93 -3.82 -6.03
N SER A 159 -8.82 -4.97 -5.37
CA SER A 159 -9.55 -6.18 -5.77
C SER A 159 -11.08 -6.06 -5.60
N GLU A 160 -11.54 -5.23 -4.66
CA GLU A 160 -12.97 -5.00 -4.43
C GLU A 160 -13.55 -3.91 -5.30
N LEU A 161 -12.72 -3.02 -5.83
CA LEU A 161 -13.18 -1.92 -6.65
C LEU A 161 -13.43 -2.36 -8.12
N PHE A 162 -12.78 -3.43 -8.56
CA PHE A 162 -12.83 -3.91 -9.94
C PHE A 162 -13.34 -5.36 -10.04
N TYR A 163 -14.04 -5.63 -11.15
CA TYR A 163 -14.53 -6.96 -11.50
C TYR A 163 -13.39 -7.95 -11.74
N SER A 164 -13.66 -9.24 -11.54
CA SER A 164 -12.68 -10.32 -11.69
C SER A 164 -11.88 -10.28 -12.99
N HIS A 165 -12.52 -9.98 -14.11
CA HIS A 165 -11.88 -9.89 -15.43
C HIS A 165 -10.92 -8.69 -15.57
N GLN A 166 -11.08 -7.64 -14.77
CA GLN A 166 -10.22 -6.43 -14.77
C GLN A 166 -9.14 -6.49 -13.67
N ARG A 167 -9.29 -7.38 -12.67
CA ARG A 167 -8.38 -7.48 -11.52
C ARG A 167 -6.92 -7.72 -11.94
N GLY A 168 -6.69 -8.51 -13.00
CA GLY A 168 -5.33 -8.76 -13.50
C GLY A 168 -4.61 -7.48 -13.93
N MET A 169 -5.30 -6.60 -14.67
CA MET A 169 -4.73 -5.31 -15.10
C MET A 169 -4.44 -4.41 -13.90
N VAL A 170 -5.35 -4.35 -12.93
CA VAL A 170 -5.23 -3.47 -11.78
C VAL A 170 -4.12 -3.93 -10.83
N LEU A 171 -3.99 -5.24 -10.61
CA LEU A 171 -2.87 -5.79 -9.85
C LEU A 171 -1.54 -5.64 -10.61
N GLY A 172 -1.57 -5.66 -11.94
CA GLY A 172 -0.41 -5.30 -12.77
C GLY A 172 0.02 -3.84 -12.56
N LEU A 173 -0.94 -2.90 -12.48
CA LEU A 173 -0.65 -1.49 -12.16
C LEU A 173 -0.12 -1.32 -10.73
N TYR A 174 -0.58 -2.13 -9.78
CA TYR A 174 -0.02 -2.18 -8.43
C TYR A 174 1.48 -2.55 -8.46
N ILE A 175 1.84 -3.65 -9.15
CA ILE A 175 3.24 -4.08 -9.29
C ILE A 175 4.07 -3.02 -10.02
N LEU A 176 3.50 -2.38 -11.04
CA LEU A 176 4.15 -1.27 -11.75
C LEU A 176 4.43 -0.11 -10.78
N ALA A 177 3.45 0.30 -9.97
CA ALA A 177 3.60 1.38 -9.01
C ALA A 177 4.67 1.06 -7.96
N THR A 178 4.70 -0.16 -7.43
CA THR A 178 5.76 -0.64 -6.53
C THR A 178 7.12 -0.54 -7.21
N SER A 179 7.26 -1.07 -8.43
CA SER A 179 8.52 -1.07 -9.17
C SER A 179 9.01 0.35 -9.44
N VAL A 180 8.12 1.22 -9.89
CA VAL A 180 8.38 2.65 -10.11
C VAL A 180 8.89 3.28 -8.82
N GLY A 181 8.21 3.05 -7.68
CA GLY A 181 8.65 3.54 -6.37
C GLY A 181 10.03 3.05 -5.98
N THR A 182 10.26 1.73 -6.03
CA THR A 182 11.53 1.08 -5.67
C THR A 182 12.72 1.62 -6.45
N PHE A 183 12.56 1.97 -7.73
CA PHE A 183 13.65 2.50 -8.55
C PHE A 183 13.77 4.04 -8.49
N LEU A 184 12.64 4.77 -8.47
CA LEU A 184 12.67 6.23 -8.44
C LEU A 184 13.08 6.77 -7.07
N GLY A 185 12.76 6.08 -5.97
CA GLY A 185 13.16 6.51 -4.62
C GLY A 185 14.67 6.73 -4.49
N PRO A 186 15.50 5.68 -4.68
CA PRO A 186 16.96 5.80 -4.65
C PRO A 186 17.52 6.76 -5.69
N LEU A 187 16.89 6.86 -6.88
CA LEU A 187 17.31 7.79 -7.92
C LEU A 187 17.21 9.25 -7.44
N PHE A 188 16.05 9.65 -6.88
CA PHE A 188 15.89 10.99 -6.34
C PHE A 188 16.74 11.20 -5.09
N ALA A 189 16.83 10.20 -4.21
CA ALA A 189 17.63 10.26 -3.00
C ALA A 189 19.13 10.48 -3.31
N GLY A 190 19.67 9.79 -4.32
CA GLY A 190 21.05 9.99 -4.79
C GLY A 190 21.29 11.40 -5.31
N LEU A 191 20.37 11.94 -6.14
CA LEU A 191 20.47 13.32 -6.62
C LEU A 191 20.44 14.37 -5.49
N ILE A 192 19.72 14.08 -4.41
CA ILE A 192 19.65 14.94 -3.22
C ILE A 192 20.95 14.87 -2.42
N THR A 193 21.54 13.69 -2.27
CA THR A 193 22.82 13.50 -1.57
C THR A 193 23.96 14.25 -2.25
N ASP A 194 24.02 14.22 -3.59
CA ASP A 194 25.02 14.94 -4.38
C ASP A 194 24.81 16.46 -4.39
N SER A 195 23.61 16.91 -4.04
CA SER A 195 23.27 18.33 -3.98
C SER A 195 23.76 18.98 -2.69
N LYS A 196 23.84 20.32 -2.69
CA LYS A 196 24.28 21.13 -1.52
C LYS A 196 23.43 20.97 -0.25
N PHE A 197 22.29 20.28 -0.35
CA PHE A 197 21.35 20.07 0.75
C PHE A 197 21.80 18.95 1.70
N GLY A 198 22.56 17.96 1.21
CA GLY A 198 23.10 16.87 2.02
C GLY A 198 22.09 15.74 2.31
N TRP A 199 22.60 14.61 2.80
CA TRP A 199 21.86 13.35 2.94
C TRP A 199 20.60 13.41 3.83
N SER A 200 20.60 14.24 4.88
CA SER A 200 19.45 14.34 5.80
C SER A 200 18.18 14.82 5.10
N TRP A 201 18.30 15.51 3.96
CA TRP A 201 17.15 15.97 3.18
C TRP A 201 16.34 14.84 2.54
N ILE A 202 16.92 13.65 2.39
CA ILE A 202 16.17 12.46 1.94
C ILE A 202 15.00 12.19 2.89
N GLY A 203 15.28 12.17 4.20
CA GLY A 203 14.26 11.95 5.22
C GLY A 203 13.28 13.13 5.35
N TRP A 204 13.76 14.38 5.22
CA TRP A 204 12.87 15.55 5.26
C TRP A 204 11.89 15.59 4.09
N LEU A 205 12.34 15.29 2.86
CA LEU A 205 11.48 15.26 1.68
C LEU A 205 10.48 14.11 1.77
N ALA A 206 10.92 12.92 2.18
CA ALA A 206 10.02 11.80 2.46
C ALA A 206 8.95 12.18 3.48
N ALA A 207 9.32 12.83 4.58
CA ALA A 207 8.38 13.29 5.60
C ALA A 207 7.38 14.32 5.04
N ILE A 208 7.82 15.30 4.25
CA ILE A 208 6.94 16.32 3.65
C ILE A 208 5.93 15.66 2.71
N ILE A 209 6.38 14.77 1.82
CA ILE A 209 5.51 14.09 0.86
C ILE A 209 4.52 13.18 1.62
N SER A 210 4.96 12.47 2.65
CA SER A 210 4.08 11.64 3.48
C SER A 210 3.05 12.46 4.25
N VAL A 211 3.39 13.64 4.77
CA VAL A 211 2.44 14.56 5.43
C VAL A 211 1.42 15.11 4.43
N VAL A 212 1.86 15.53 3.24
CA VAL A 212 0.94 15.99 2.19
C VAL A 212 -0.01 14.87 1.80
N THR A 213 0.50 13.66 1.63
CA THR A 213 -0.29 12.46 1.32
C THR A 213 -1.28 12.14 2.44
N PHE A 214 -0.87 12.28 3.70
CA PHE A 214 -1.74 12.12 4.86
C PHE A 214 -2.92 13.09 4.82
N VAL A 215 -2.68 14.37 4.54
CA VAL A 215 -3.75 15.37 4.39
C VAL A 215 -4.67 15.03 3.21
N VAL A 216 -4.10 14.63 2.07
CA VAL A 216 -4.88 14.21 0.90
C VAL A 216 -5.75 12.99 1.22
N PHE A 217 -5.23 12.00 1.95
CA PHE A 217 -6.00 10.84 2.37
C PHE A 217 -7.07 11.19 3.42
N LEU A 218 -6.83 12.18 4.27
CA LEU A 218 -7.83 12.65 5.23
C LEU A 218 -9.05 13.30 4.56
N PHE A 219 -8.87 14.04 3.47
CA PHE A 219 -9.98 14.73 2.80
C PHE A 219 -10.50 14.00 1.54
N GLY A 220 -9.64 13.27 0.85
CA GLY A 220 -9.92 12.70 -0.47
C GLY A 220 -10.10 11.18 -0.51
N PHE A 221 -9.87 10.46 0.60
CA PHE A 221 -10.07 9.01 0.66
C PHE A 221 -11.41 8.68 1.32
N GLU A 222 -12.40 8.36 0.50
CA GLU A 222 -13.70 7.87 0.95
C GLU A 222 -13.63 6.38 1.36
N GLU A 223 -14.49 6.00 2.29
CA GLU A 223 -14.42 4.67 2.91
C GLU A 223 -14.96 3.60 1.95
N THR A 224 -14.12 2.61 1.60
CA THR A 224 -14.50 1.51 0.68
C THR A 224 -15.03 0.26 1.41
N SER A 225 -15.23 0.32 2.73
CA SER A 225 -15.72 -0.84 3.49
C SER A 225 -17.22 -1.03 3.26
N PHE A 226 -17.58 -1.99 2.41
CA PHE A 226 -18.97 -2.37 2.16
C PHE A 226 -19.15 -3.87 2.39
N CYS A 227 -19.83 -4.23 3.49
CA CYS A 227 -20.14 -5.63 3.79
C CYS A 227 -21.24 -6.18 2.87
N ARG A 228 -20.85 -6.69 1.69
CA ARG A 228 -21.79 -7.29 0.73
C ARG A 228 -22.48 -8.56 1.26
N ARG A 229 -21.81 -9.35 2.12
CA ARG A 229 -22.34 -10.61 2.68
C ARG A 229 -23.58 -10.41 3.56
N ALA A 230 -23.74 -9.24 4.20
CA ALA A 230 -24.89 -8.94 5.06
C ALA A 230 -26.17 -8.56 4.29
N ILE A 231 -26.10 -8.39 2.96
CA ILE A 231 -27.24 -7.97 2.12
C ILE A 231 -27.71 -9.11 1.19
N LEU A 232 -26.88 -10.15 1.01
CA LEU A 232 -27.16 -11.28 0.13
C LEU A 232 -27.61 -12.55 0.90
N GLU A 233 -27.64 -12.50 2.23
CA GLU A 233 -28.28 -13.49 3.12
C GLU A 233 -29.67 -12.98 3.53
#